data_AF-A0A6B1BWT4-F1
#
_entry.id   AF-A0A6B1BWT4-F1
#
_cell.length_a   1.000
_cell.length_b   1.000
_cell.length_c   1.000
_cell.angle_alpha   90.00
_cell.angle_beta   90.00
_cell.angle_gamma   90.00
#
_symmetry.space_group_name_H-M   'P 1'
#
loop_
_entity.id
_entity.type
_entity.pdbx_description
1 polymer ?
#
loop_
_entity_poly.entity_id
_entity_poly.type
_entity_poly.pdbx_seq_one_letter_code
_entity_poly.pdbx_strand_id
1 'polypeptide(L)' 'MNLGATELIIVLIILLVLFGGAKLPKLARSLGQAQKEFKQGVTDSSKGDDKPEEQSSGDTGEQPKNS' A
#
# COMPACT_ATOMS: atom_id res chain seq x y z
N MET A 1 1.64 20.52 26.76
CA MET A 1 2.66 20.29 25.72
C MET A 1 1.99 19.50 24.62
N ASN A 2 1.61 20.16 23.52
CA ASN A 2 0.98 19.51 22.40
C ASN A 2 2.10 19.14 21.42
N LEU A 3 2.23 17.86 21.09
CA LEU A 3 3.03 17.43 19.95
C LEU A 3 2.35 18.02 18.71
N GLY A 4 2.83 19.19 18.31
CA GLY A 4 2.28 19.90 17.17
C GLY A 4 2.74 19.27 15.86
N ALA A 5 2.13 19.71 14.76
CA ALA A 5 2.58 19.35 13.41
C ALA A 5 4.09 19.66 13.22
N THR A 6 4.60 20.70 13.89
CA THR A 6 6.02 21.08 13.88
C THR A 6 6.94 20.04 14.50
N GLU A 7 6.63 19.51 15.69
CA GLU A 7 7.44 18.42 16.28
C GLU A 7 7.43 17.18 15.40
N LEU A 8 6.27 16.80 14.86
CA LEU A 8 6.17 15.64 13.97
C LEU A 8 7.03 15.81 12.70
N ILE A 9 7.06 17.01 12.12
CA ILE A 9 7.92 17.32 10.97
C ILE A 9 9.40 17.19 11.32
N ILE A 10 9.82 17.69 12.49
CA ILE A 10 11.21 17.59 12.94
C ILE A 10 11.61 16.12 13.12
N VAL A 11 10.76 15.32 13.77
CA VAL A 11 10.99 13.87 13.94
C VAL A 11 11.05 13.17 12.58
N LEU A 12 10.15 13.51 11.66
CA LEU A 12 10.14 12.95 10.31
C LEU A 12 11.44 13.26 9.57
N ILE A 13 11.94 14.49 9.65
CA ILE A 13 13.23 14.89 9.05
C ILE A 13 14.38 14.08 9.63
N ILE A 14 14.44 13.91 10.96
CA ILE A 14 15.48 13.10 11.61
C ILE A 14 15.43 11.66 11.10
N LEU A 15 14.25 11.05 11.03
CA LEU A 15 14.08 9.70 10.47
C LEU A 15 14.49 9.62 8.99
N LEU A 16 14.15 10.63 8.18
CA LEU A 16 14.56 10.69 6.78
C LEU A 16 16.07 10.83 6.61
N VAL A 17 16.78 11.50 7.52
CA VAL A 17 18.25 11.60 7.49
C VAL A 17 18.89 10.27 7.89
N LEU A 18 18.39 9.60 8.93
CA LEU A 18 18.94 8.33 9.41
C LEU A 18 18.69 7.18 8.43
N PHE A 19 17.46 7.06 7.93
CA PHE A 19 17.05 5.97 7.05
C PHE A 19 17.17 6.32 5.57
N GLY A 20 17.20 7.60 5.20
CA GLY A 20 17.13 8.07 3.82
C GLY A 20 15.70 8.10 3.28
N GLY A 21 15.37 9.12 2.49
CA GLY A 21 14.02 9.31 1.94
C GLY A 21 13.50 8.17 1.05
N ALA A 22 14.38 7.33 0.52
CA ALA A 22 14.00 6.18 -0.29
C ALA A 22 13.59 4.94 0.54
N LYS A 23 13.99 4.83 1.81
CA LYS A 23 13.75 3.63 2.62
C LYS A 23 12.34 3.60 3.24
N LEU A 24 11.83 4.72 3.72
CA LEU A 24 10.45 4.83 4.23
C LEU A 24 9.39 4.36 3.22
N PRO A 25 9.36 4.84 1.95
CA PRO A 25 8.38 4.38 0.98
C PRO A 25 8.59 2.92 0.57
N LYS A 26 9.82 2.41 0.60
CA LYS A 26 10.10 1.00 0.33
C LYS A 26 9.55 0.09 1.42
N LEU A 27 9.74 0.47 2.69
CA LEU A 27 9.19 -0.24 3.85
C LEU A 27 7.66 -0.18 3.87
N ALA A 28 7.07 0.98 3.57
CA ALA A 28 5.62 1.12 3.49
C ALA A 28 5.01 0.23 2.38
N ARG A 29 5.67 0.13 1.22
CA ARG A 29 5.25 -0.77 0.13
C ARG A 29 5.33 -2.24 0.53
N SER A 30 6.45 -2.69 1.13
CA SER A 30 6.58 -4.08 1.56
C SER A 30 5.60 -4.44 2.67
N LEU A 31 5.37 -3.53 3.63
CA LEU A 31 4.38 -3.72 4.68
C LEU A 31 2.95 -3.76 4.11
N GLY A 32 2.64 -2.89 3.15
CA GLY A 32 1.35 -2.88 2.47
C GLY A 32 1.08 -4.17 1.68
N GLN A 33 2.09 -4.71 1.01
CA GLN A 33 2.02 -6.00 0.33
C GLN A 33 1.78 -7.14 1.33
N ALA A 34 2.58 -7.20 2.40
CA ALA A 34 2.41 -8.20 3.45
C ALA A 34 1.02 -8.13 4.11
N GLN A 35 0.51 -6.93 4.40
CA GLN A 35 -0.83 -6.71 4.94
C GLN A 35 -1.93 -7.16 3.96
N LYS A 36 -1.77 -6.91 2.66
CA LYS A 36 -2.70 -7.34 1.62
C LYS A 36 -2.76 -8.87 1.53
N GLU A 37 -1.61 -9.52 1.45
CA GLU A 37 -1.47 -10.98 1.39
C GLU A 37 -2.01 -11.63 2.67
N PHE A 38 -1.68 -11.07 3.84
CA PHE A 38 -2.24 -11.53 5.12
C PHE A 38 -3.77 -11.44 5.14
N LYS A 39 -4.34 -10.33 4.67
CA LYS A 39 -5.81 -10.15 4.64
C LYS A 39 -6.49 -11.07 3.63
N GLN A 40 -5.86 -11.33 2.48
CA GLN A 40 -6.34 -12.32 1.51
C GLN A 40 -6.32 -13.72 2.11
N GLY A 41 -5.18 -14.17 2.66
CA GLY A 41 -5.07 -15.49 3.28
C GLY A 41 -6.03 -15.72 4.46
N VAL A 42 -6.26 -14.70 5.29
CA VAL A 42 -7.27 -14.77 6.36
C VAL A 42 -8.70 -14.81 5.81
N THR A 43 -8.99 -14.09 4.74
CA THR A 43 -10.31 -14.09 4.08
C THR A 43 -10.59 -15.43 3.41
N ASP A 44 -9.62 -15.99 2.70
CA ASP A 44 -9.71 -17.31 2.06
C ASP A 44 -9.81 -18.43 3.10
N SER A 45 -9.09 -18.32 4.22
CA SER A 45 -9.23 -19.28 5.33
C SER A 45 -10.57 -19.18 6.05
N SER A 46 -11.24 -18.02 6.00
CA SER A 46 -12.55 -17.80 6.64
C SER A 46 -13.73 -18.08 5.71
N LYS A 47 -13.50 -18.10 4.40
CA LYS A 47 -14.51 -18.41 3.38
C LYS A 47 -14.16 -19.76 2.74
N GLY A 48 -14.69 -20.84 3.31
CA GLY A 48 -14.68 -22.12 2.61
C GLY A 48 -15.35 -21.98 1.24
N ASP A 49 -14.59 -22.32 0.19
CA ASP A 49 -15.04 -22.81 -1.12
C ASP A 49 -16.11 -22.05 -1.93
N ASP A 50 -16.11 -20.72 -1.99
CA ASP A 50 -16.95 -20.00 -2.98
C ASP A 50 -16.25 -18.78 -3.64
N LYS A 51 -15.41 -19.10 -4.63
CA LYS A 51 -15.27 -18.44 -5.97
C LYS A 51 -14.77 -16.97 -6.09
N PRO A 52 -14.38 -16.54 -7.32
CA PRO A 52 -13.04 -16.58 -7.90
C PRO A 52 -12.33 -15.21 -7.92
N GLU A 53 -11.02 -15.24 -8.09
CA GLU A 53 -10.13 -14.10 -8.29
C GLU A 53 -10.56 -13.21 -9.47
N GLU A 54 -10.87 -11.95 -9.18
CA GLU A 54 -10.91 -10.88 -10.18
C GLU A 54 -10.10 -9.69 -9.64
N GLN A 55 -8.78 -9.75 -9.79
CA GLN A 55 -7.96 -8.54 -9.84
C GLN A 55 -7.68 -8.22 -11.29
N SER A 56 -8.65 -7.53 -11.90
CA SER A 56 -8.48 -6.76 -13.13
C SER A 56 -7.28 -5.83 -12.99
N SER A 57 -6.16 -6.25 -13.57
CA SER A 57 -5.07 -5.38 -14.01
C SER A 57 -5.16 -5.33 -15.52
N GLY A 58 -6.14 -4.55 -16.03
CA GLY A 58 -6.23 -4.18 -17.43
C GLY A 58 -5.52 -2.84 -17.66
N ASP A 59 -4.20 -2.90 -17.80
CA ASP A 59 -3.48 -2.00 -18.69
C ASP A 59 -3.96 -2.30 -20.12
N THR A 60 -4.71 -1.39 -20.74
CA THR A 60 -4.77 -1.21 -22.21
C THR A 60 -5.48 0.11 -22.46
N GLY A 61 -4.72 1.08 -23.00
CA GLY A 61 -5.27 2.27 -23.61
C GLY A 61 -6.05 1.98 -24.89
N GLU A 62 -6.49 3.06 -25.53
CA GLU A 62 -7.21 3.10 -26.81
C GLU A 62 -8.71 2.77 -26.74
N GLN A 63 -9.46 3.86 -26.60
CA GLN A 63 -10.86 3.96 -27.03
C GLN A 63 -10.91 4.05 -28.57
N PRO A 64 -11.50 3.10 -29.32
CA PRO A 64 -12.02 3.41 -30.63
C PRO A 64 -13.43 4.00 -30.46
N LYS A 65 -13.56 5.25 -30.89
CA LYS A 65 -14.84 5.97 -30.99
C LYS A 65 -15.75 5.26 -31.99
N ASN A 66 -17.01 5.14 -31.63
CA ASN A 66 -18.13 4.77 -32.49
C ASN A 66 -18.23 5.69 -33.72
N SER A 67 -18.29 5.12 -34.94
CA SER A 67 -19.25 5.42 -36.03
C SER A 67 -18.84 4.77 -37.34
#